data_AF-A0A2X2BV53-F1
#
_entry.id   AF-A0A2X2BV53-F1
#
_cell.length_a   1.000
_cell.length_b   1.000
_cell.length_c   1.000
_cell.angle_alpha   90.00
_cell.angle_beta   90.00
_cell.angle_gamma   90.00
#
_symmetry.space_group_name_H-M   'P 1'
#
loop_
_entity.id
_entity.type
_entity.pdbx_description
1 polymer ?
#
loop_
_entity_poly.entity_id
_entity_poly.type
_entity_poly.pdbx_seq_one_letter_code
_entity_poly.pdbx_strand_id
1 'polypeptide(L)'
;MLIVRLQSGVTYTLEKSVGNAGKHGIWEFHRSANSYMRPPDYTPFRHAAILPAEPAEGQSVSLSICKPGMPEEQWIEVGEGTATYDSDR
;
A
#
# COMPACT_ATOMS: atom_id res chain seq x y z
N MET A 1 0.56 -11.76 5.38
CA MET A 1 -0.10 -10.65 4.64
C MET A 1 -0.02 -9.37 5.47
N LEU A 2 0.13 -8.19 4.86
CA LEU A 2 0.11 -6.90 5.59
C LEU A 2 -1.24 -6.21 5.39
N ILE A 3 -1.88 -5.82 6.47
CA ILE A 3 -3.14 -5.09 6.48
C ILE A 3 -2.87 -3.67 6.97
N VAL A 4 -3.31 -2.67 6.19
CA VAL A 4 -3.23 -1.26 6.59
C VAL A 4 -4.65 -0.73 6.78
N ARG A 5 -4.97 -0.36 8.02
CA ARG A 5 -6.25 0.28 8.37
C ARG A 5 -6.04 1.78 8.43
N LEU A 6 -6.55 2.49 7.43
CA LEU A 6 -6.43 3.94 7.36
C LEU A 6 -7.31 4.63 8.40
N GLN A 7 -6.89 5.81 8.83
CA GLN A 7 -7.68 6.66 9.73
C GLN A 7 -9.05 7.03 9.14
N SER A 8 -9.18 7.03 7.81
CA SER A 8 -10.45 7.24 7.10
C SER A 8 -11.43 6.07 7.20
N GLY A 9 -11.03 4.93 7.78
CA GLY A 9 -11.81 3.70 7.90
C GLY A 9 -11.65 2.74 6.72
N VAL A 10 -10.95 3.13 5.65
CA VAL A 10 -10.63 2.25 4.51
C VAL A 10 -9.52 1.27 4.89
N THR A 11 -9.68 0.01 4.50
CA THR A 11 -8.67 -1.04 4.74
C THR A 11 -8.05 -1.51 3.43
N TYR A 12 -6.71 -1.53 3.38
CA TYR A 12 -5.94 -2.10 2.28
C TYR A 12 -5.27 -3.40 2.71
N THR A 13 -5.42 -4.43 1.88
CA THR A 13 -4.83 -5.75 2.09
C THR A 13 -3.68 -5.93 1.10
N LEU A 14 -2.48 -6.08 1.62
CA LEU A 14 -1.21 -6.14 0.90
C LEU A 14 -0.65 -7.56 1.00
N GLU A 15 -0.61 -8.26 -0.13
CA GLU A 15 -0.29 -9.69 -0.19
C GLU A 15 1.22 -9.92 0.00
N LYS A 16 2.01 -9.24 -0.82
CA LYS A 16 3.43 -9.54 -0.99
C LYS A 16 4.24 -8.27 -1.16
N SER A 17 5.36 -8.17 -0.44
CA SER A 17 6.40 -7.18 -0.72
C SER A 17 7.12 -7.53 -2.03
N VAL A 18 7.19 -6.57 -2.95
CA VAL A 18 7.82 -6.73 -4.27
C VAL A 18 9.14 -5.97 -4.41
N GLY A 19 9.50 -5.18 -3.41
CA GLY A 19 10.76 -4.43 -3.37
C GLY A 19 10.63 -3.12 -2.60
N ASN A 20 11.66 -2.29 -2.67
CA ASN A 20 11.70 -1.01 -1.97
C ASN A 20 11.99 0.13 -2.95
N ALA A 21 11.46 1.32 -2.65
CA ALA A 21 11.78 2.57 -3.32
C ALA A 21 12.24 3.58 -2.26
N GLY A 22 13.56 3.72 -2.10
CA GLY A 22 14.14 4.52 -1.03
C GLY A 22 13.77 3.97 0.35
N LYS A 23 13.03 4.75 1.14
CA LYS A 23 12.52 4.34 2.47
C LYS A 23 11.15 3.68 2.43
N HIS A 24 10.54 3.60 1.24
CA HIS A 24 9.21 3.02 1.04
C HIS A 24 9.30 1.54 0.70
N GLY A 25 8.42 0.75 1.30
CA GLY A 25 8.20 -0.66 0.95
C GLY A 25 7.11 -0.72 -0.12
N ILE A 26 7.37 -1.42 -1.22
CA ILE A 26 6.40 -1.60 -2.30
C ILE A 26 5.73 -2.95 -2.15
N TRP A 27 4.41 -2.94 -2.11
CA TRP A 27 3.58 -4.11 -1.89
C TRP A 27 2.56 -4.28 -2.99
N GLU A 28 2.30 -5.53 -3.39
CA GLU A 28 1.20 -5.88 -4.28
C GLU A 28 -0.11 -6.00 -3.49
N PHE A 29 -1.21 -5.45 -4.02
CA PHE A 29 -2.54 -5.67 -3.45
C PHE A 29 -2.94 -7.13 -3.50
N HIS A 30 -3.68 -7.57 -2.48
CA HIS A 30 -4.38 -8.84 -2.54
C HIS A 30 -5.42 -8.80 -3.66
N ARG A 31 -5.19 -9.60 -4.72
CA ARG A 31 -5.89 -9.51 -6.00
C ARG A 31 -7.41 -9.65 -5.92
N SER A 32 -7.93 -10.33 -4.90
CA SER A 32 -9.38 -10.48 -4.64
C SER A 32 -9.98 -9.38 -3.76
N ALA A 33 -9.17 -8.64 -3.01
CA ALA A 33 -9.67 -7.68 -2.02
C ALA A 33 -9.57 -6.23 -2.48
N ASN A 34 -8.52 -5.86 -3.23
CA ASN A 34 -8.26 -4.46 -3.54
C ASN A 34 -7.83 -4.26 -5.00
N SER A 35 -8.39 -3.24 -5.64
CA SER A 35 -7.94 -2.68 -6.92
C SER A 35 -8.24 -1.19 -6.90
N TYR A 36 -7.29 -0.36 -7.36
CA TYR A 36 -7.46 1.09 -7.40
C TYR A 36 -7.43 1.56 -8.85
N MET A 37 -8.42 2.36 -9.25
CA MET A 37 -8.56 2.93 -10.60
C MET A 37 -9.02 4.38 -10.44
N ARG A 38 -8.47 5.31 -11.23
CA ARG A 38 -8.80 6.74 -11.12
C ARG A 38 -9.11 7.34 -12.49
N PRO A 39 -10.30 7.94 -12.71
CA PRO A 39 -10.62 8.60 -13.98
C PRO A 39 -9.62 9.71 -14.34
N PRO A 40 -9.39 9.99 -15.65
CA PRO A 40 -9.96 9.30 -16.82
C PRO A 40 -9.18 8.03 -17.21
N ASP A 41 -8.00 7.80 -16.62
CA ASP A 41 -7.17 6.61 -16.86
C ASP A 41 -7.60 5.46 -15.93
N TYR A 42 -8.51 4.63 -16.42
CA TYR A 42 -8.99 3.44 -15.72
C TYR A 42 -7.96 2.30 -15.65
N THR A 43 -6.67 2.56 -15.86
CA THR A 43 -5.63 1.55 -15.64
C THR A 43 -5.60 1.11 -14.18
N PRO A 44 -5.75 -0.19 -13.88
CA PRO A 44 -5.73 -0.68 -12.50
C PRO A 44 -4.33 -0.56 -11.91
N PHE A 45 -4.24 0.16 -10.79
CA PHE A 45 -3.09 0.17 -9.91
C PHE A 45 -3.14 -1.06 -9.02
N ARG A 46 -2.01 -1.76 -8.95
CA ARG A 46 -1.87 -3.02 -8.21
C ARG A 46 -0.85 -2.95 -7.09
N HIS A 47 -0.23 -1.79 -6.87
CA HIS A 47 0.82 -1.63 -5.90
C HIS A 47 0.54 -0.46 -4.95
N ALA A 48 0.97 -0.64 -3.70
CA ALA A 48 1.04 0.40 -2.70
C ALA A 48 2.49 0.60 -2.29
N ALA A 49 2.85 1.85 -2.03
CA ALA A 49 4.06 2.22 -1.32
C ALA A 49 3.68 2.55 0.12
N ILE A 50 4.43 1.99 1.08
CA ILE A 50 4.24 2.26 2.51
C ILE A 50 5.50 2.86 3.13
N LEU A 51 5.35 3.78 4.08
CA LEU A 51 6.45 4.32 4.89
C LEU A 51 6.15 4.14 6.37
N PRO A 52 7.08 3.58 7.18
CA PRO A 52 8.36 2.99 6.80
C PRO A 52 8.22 1.69 5.98
N ALA A 53 9.28 1.31 5.23
CA ALA A 53 9.30 0.11 4.38
C ALA A 53 9.05 -1.20 5.13
N GLU A 54 9.55 -1.29 6.36
CA GLU A 54 9.39 -2.43 7.25
C GLU A 54 8.66 -1.95 8.50
N PRO A 55 7.33 -1.80 8.44
CA PRO A 55 6.59 -1.35 9.61
C PRO A 55 6.54 -2.46 10.65
N ALA A 56 6.66 -2.12 11.92
CA ALA A 56 6.35 -3.02 13.01
C ALA A 56 4.83 -3.21 13.14
N GLU A 57 4.41 -4.30 13.79
CA GLU A 57 3.00 -4.51 14.10
C GLU A 57 2.46 -3.38 14.99
N GLY A 58 1.30 -2.83 14.64
CA GLY A 58 0.69 -1.69 15.32
C GLY A 58 1.34 -0.33 15.00
N GLN A 59 2.33 -0.27 14.12
CA GLN A 59 2.98 0.99 13.75
C GLN A 59 2.11 1.83 12.81
N SER A 60 2.19 3.16 12.97
CA SER A 60 1.62 4.09 11.99
C SER A 60 2.44 4.09 10.70
N VAL A 61 1.76 4.00 9.57
CA VAL A 61 2.36 4.02 8.23
C VAL A 61 1.63 5.03 7.35
N SER A 62 2.37 5.72 6.47
CA SER A 62 1.75 6.40 5.33
C SER A 62 1.60 5.42 4.16
N LEU A 63 0.52 5.58 3.40
CA LEU A 63 0.20 4.74 2.25
C LEU A 63 -0.06 5.59 1.02
N SER A 64 0.60 5.23 -0.08
CA SER A 64 0.41 5.82 -1.40
C SER A 64 0.17 4.74 -2.45
N ILE A 65 -0.69 5.00 -3.43
CA ILE A 65 -0.87 4.12 -4.59
C ILE A 65 0.21 4.45 -5.62
N CYS A 66 0.91 3.44 -6.11
CA CYS A 66 2.00 3.61 -7.07
C CYS A 66 1.95 2.60 -8.22
N LYS A 67 2.72 2.89 -9.27
CA LYS A 67 3.07 1.94 -10.33
C LYS A 67 4.59 1.71 -10.28
N PRO A 68 5.08 0.48 -10.49
CA PRO A 68 6.53 0.24 -10.62
C PRO A 68 7.14 1.13 -11.69
N GLY A 69 8.25 1.79 -11.36
CA GLY A 69 8.94 2.73 -12.26
C GLY A 69 8.36 4.15 -12.30
N MET A 70 7.25 4.42 -11.60
CA MET A 70 6.70 5.77 -11.45
C MET A 70 7.47 6.54 -10.36
N PRO A 71 7.90 7.79 -10.62
CA PRO A 71 8.53 8.63 -9.61
C PRO A 71 7.62 8.87 -8.39
N GLU A 72 8.22 9.03 -7.21
CA GLU A 72 7.51 9.20 -5.93
C GLU A 72 6.56 10.41 -5.96
N GLU A 73 6.95 11.49 -6.63
CA GLU A 73 6.17 12.73 -6.74
C GLU A 73 4.87 12.55 -7.53
N GLN A 74 4.76 11.45 -8.28
CA GLN A 74 3.56 11.13 -9.06
C GLN A 74 2.69 10.07 -8.38
N TRP A 75 3.09 9.56 -7.23
CA TRP A 75 2.26 8.62 -6.47
C TRP A 75 1.02 9.31 -5.93
N ILE A 76 -0.05 8.53 -5.74
CA ILE A 76 -1.31 9.04 -5.22
C ILE A 76 -1.30 8.81 -3.72
N GLU A 77 -1.10 9.87 -2.96
CA GLU A 77 -1.20 9.81 -1.50
C GLU A 77 -2.62 9.43 -1.08
N VAL A 78 -2.73 8.41 -0.22
CA VAL A 78 -4.02 7.94 0.31
C VAL A 78 -4.21 8.40 1.76
N GLY A 79 -3.12 8.39 2.53
CA GLY A 79 -3.10 8.89 3.90
C GLY A 79 -2.40 7.92 4.87
N GLU A 80 -2.63 8.14 6.15
CA GLU A 80 -2.00 7.38 7.24
C GLU A 80 -2.93 6.29 7.80
N GLY A 81 -2.32 5.21 8.27
CA GLY A 81 -3.02 4.09 8.89
C GLY A 81 -2.14 3.26 9.80
N THR A 82 -2.73 2.25 10.43
CA THR A 82 -2.02 1.31 11.30
C THR A 82 -1.73 0.01 10.56
N ALA A 83 -0.47 -0.43 10.60
CA ALA A 83 -0.02 -1.70 10.08
C ALA A 83 -0.40 -2.87 11.01
N THR A 84 -0.90 -3.96 10.44
CA THR A 84 -1.16 -5.22 11.15
C THR A 84 -0.72 -6.36 10.26
N TYR A 85 0.04 -7.31 10.79
CA TYR A 85 0.42 -8.49 10.04
C TYR A 85 -0.58 -9.60 10.31
N ASP A 86 -1.26 -10.03 9.26
CA ASP A 86 -1.94 -11.31 9.31
C ASP A 86 -0.88 -12.39 9.13
N SER A 87 -0.50 -12.99 10.25
CA SER A 87 0.26 -14.23 10.27
C SER A 87 -0.79 -15.34 10.14
N ASP A 88 -0.96 -15.86 8.92
CA ASP A 88 -1.96 -16.87 8.63
C ASP A 88 -1.99 -17.95 9.72
N ARG A 89 -3.21 -18.16 10.22
CA ARG A 89 -3.61 -19.26 11.07
C ARG A 89 -3.99 -20.47 10.23
#